data_AF-G9KIZ0-F1
#
_entry.id   AF-G9KIZ0-F1
#
_cell.length_a   1.000
_cell.length_b   1.000
_cell.length_c   1.000
_cell.angle_alpha   90.00
_cell.angle_beta   90.00
_cell.angle_gamma   90.00
#
_symmetry.space_group_name_H-M   'P 1'
#
loop_
_entity.id
_entity.type
_entity.pdbx_description
1 polymer ?
#
loop_
_entity_poly.entity_id
_entity_poly.type
_entity_poly.pdbx_seq_one_letter_code
_entity_poly.pdbx_strand_id
1 'polypeptide(L)' 'QVYGTLGGMLTRQPFTIGGSGSTYIYGYVDAAYKPGMSAEECRSFTTNAIALAMNRDGSSGGVIYLVTITAA' A
#
# COMPACT_ATOMS: atom_id res chain seq x y z
N GLN A 1 3.87 8.26 -10.35
CA GLN A 1 4.92 8.51 -9.32
C GLN A 1 4.27 8.46 -7.95
N VAL A 2 4.98 8.09 -6.88
CA VAL A 2 4.43 7.99 -5.52
C VAL A 2 5.25 8.86 -4.57
N TYR A 3 4.55 9.63 -3.72
CA TYR A 3 5.15 10.50 -2.72
C TYR A 3 4.55 10.22 -1.34
N GLY A 4 5.40 9.99 -0.34
CA GLY A 4 5.01 9.86 1.06
C GLY A 4 5.25 11.17 1.81
N THR A 5 4.33 11.51 2.72
CA THR A 5 4.41 12.72 3.54
C THR A 5 4.61 12.38 5.01
N LEU A 6 5.52 13.08 5.68
CA LEU A 6 5.72 12.96 7.13
C LEU A 6 6.22 14.29 7.68
N GLY A 7 5.49 14.87 8.64
CA GLY A 7 5.90 16.10 9.32
C GLY A 7 6.15 17.30 8.39
N GLY A 8 5.40 17.41 7.28
CA GLY A 8 5.56 18.48 6.28
C GLY A 8 6.58 18.19 5.18
N MET A 9 7.34 17.09 5.26
CA MET A 9 8.21 16.65 4.17
C MET A 9 7.41 15.96 3.07
N LEU A 10 7.87 16.10 1.82
CA LEU A 10 7.38 15.37 0.66
C LEU A 10 8.54 14.56 0.06
N THR A 11 8.48 13.24 0.18
CA THR A 11 9.58 12.37 -0.26
C THR A 11 9.09 11.38 -1.31
N ARG A 12 9.88 11.19 -2.37
CA ARG A 12 9.58 10.20 -3.40
C ARG A 12 9.89 8.81 -2.87
N GLN A 13 8.94 7.89 -2.99
CA GLN A 13 9.06 6.52 -2.48
C GLN A 13 8.70 5.51 -3.57
N PRO A 14 9.22 4.26 -3.51
CA PRO A 14 8.79 3.18 -4.39
C PRO A 14 7.32 2.80 -4.16
N PHE A 15 6.87 2.85 -2.90
CA PHE A 15 5.49 2.72 -2.47
C PHE A 15 5.30 3.45 -1.14
N THR A 16 4.07 3.67 -0.69
CA THR A 16 3.77 4.25 0.63
C THR A 16 2.57 3.53 1.24
N ILE A 17 2.58 3.38 2.56
CA ILE A 17 1.43 2.92 3.36
C ILE A 17 1.04 4.02 4.36
N GLY A 18 -0.23 4.06 4.76
CA GLY A 18 -0.73 5.08 5.70
C GLY A 18 -2.04 4.67 6.35
N GLY A 19 -2.48 5.44 7.35
CA GLY A 19 -3.64 5.14 8.18
C GLY A 19 -3.32 4.22 9.38
N SER A 20 -4.29 3.99 10.26
CA SER A 20 -4.13 3.19 11.50
C SER A 20 -3.68 1.76 11.20
N GLY A 21 -4.19 1.16 10.13
CA GLY A 21 -3.88 -0.22 9.73
C GLY A 21 -2.48 -0.43 9.15
N SER A 22 -1.77 0.64 8.79
CA SER A 22 -0.44 0.54 8.16
C SER A 22 0.60 -0.16 9.04
N THR A 23 0.53 0.02 10.34
CA THR A 23 1.48 -0.55 11.30
C THR A 23 1.49 -2.09 11.31
N TYR A 24 0.37 -2.71 10.98
CA TYR A 24 0.23 -4.18 10.98
C TYR A 24 0.87 -4.87 9.78
N ILE A 25 1.22 -4.12 8.73
CA ILE A 25 1.61 -4.69 7.42
C ILE A 25 3.03 -4.38 7.00
N TYR A 26 3.84 -3.69 7.82
CA TYR A 26 5.26 -3.43 7.53
C TYR A 26 6.01 -4.70 7.10
N GLY A 27 5.90 -5.78 7.89
CA GLY A 27 6.57 -7.04 7.56
C GLY A 27 6.09 -7.69 6.26
N TYR A 28 4.81 -7.54 5.91
CA TYR A 28 4.29 -8.03 4.63
C TYR A 28 4.82 -7.20 3.46
N VAL A 29 4.72 -5.87 3.54
CA VAL A 29 5.11 -5.02 2.41
C VAL A 29 6.61 -5.08 2.14
N ASP A 30 7.44 -5.19 3.20
CA ASP A 30 8.88 -5.34 3.07
C ASP A 30 9.27 -6.67 2.40
N ALA A 31 8.55 -7.75 2.70
CA ALA A 31 8.82 -9.07 2.12
C ALA A 31 8.21 -9.27 0.72
N ALA A 32 7.04 -8.69 0.46
CA ALA A 32 6.27 -8.93 -0.75
C ALA A 32 6.61 -7.95 -1.88
N TYR A 33 7.01 -6.71 -1.56
CA TYR A 33 7.34 -5.72 -2.58
C TYR A 33 8.57 -6.12 -3.39
N LYS A 34 8.48 -5.94 -4.71
CA LYS A 34 9.58 -6.18 -5.65
C LYS A 34 9.63 -5.04 -6.66
N PRO A 35 10.81 -4.48 -6.96
CA PRO A 35 10.95 -3.53 -8.06
C PRO A 35 10.51 -4.17 -9.38
N GLY A 36 9.78 -3.41 -10.21
CA GLY A 36 9.39 -3.87 -11.55
C GLY A 36 8.21 -4.84 -11.61
N MET A 37 7.37 -4.91 -10.58
CA MET A 37 6.10 -5.64 -10.62
C MET A 37 5.24 -5.24 -11.83
N SER A 38 4.61 -6.23 -12.45
CA SER A 38 3.54 -6.05 -13.44
C SER A 38 2.31 -5.37 -12.82
N ALA A 39 1.36 -4.94 -13.65
CA ALA A 39 0.13 -4.31 -13.19
C ALA A 39 -0.71 -5.30 -12.34
N GLU A 40 -0.74 -6.56 -12.73
CA GLU A 40 -1.43 -7.65 -12.03
C GLU A 40 -0.79 -7.92 -10.67
N GLU A 41 0.55 -8.00 -10.61
CA GLU A 41 1.28 -8.16 -9.36
C GLU A 41 1.09 -6.96 -8.43
N CYS A 42 1.10 -5.72 -8.95
CA CYS A 42 0.81 -4.52 -8.17
C CYS A 42 -0.60 -4.57 -7.54
N ARG A 43 -1.60 -5.00 -8.32
CA ARG A 43 -2.98 -5.16 -7.82
C ARG A 43 -3.07 -6.24 -6.74
N SER A 44 -2.42 -7.38 -6.94
CA SER A 44 -2.38 -8.46 -5.95
C SER A 44 -1.66 -8.02 -4.66
N PHE A 45 -0.47 -7.41 -4.80
CA PHE A 45 0.30 -6.86 -3.69
C PHE A 45 -0.53 -5.89 -2.83
N THR A 46 -1.20 -4.93 -3.47
CA THR A 46 -2.00 -3.90 -2.80
C THR A 46 -3.24 -4.50 -2.14
N THR A 47 -3.96 -5.39 -2.84
CA THR A 47 -5.16 -6.06 -2.30
C THR A 47 -4.82 -6.85 -1.04
N ASN A 48 -3.77 -7.66 -1.10
CA ASN A 48 -3.32 -8.48 0.03
C ASN A 48 -2.85 -7.61 1.20
N ALA A 49 -2.09 -6.53 0.95
CA ALA A 49 -1.67 -5.60 1.98
C ALA A 49 -2.86 -5.00 2.73
N ILE A 50 -3.85 -4.48 1.99
CA ILE A 50 -5.03 -3.87 2.60
C ILE A 50 -5.88 -4.92 3.34
N ALA A 51 -6.05 -6.12 2.77
CA ALA A 51 -6.78 -7.21 3.44
C ALA A 51 -6.13 -7.62 4.77
N LEU A 52 -4.79 -7.72 4.81
CA LEU A 52 -4.05 -8.01 6.04
C LEU A 52 -4.20 -6.90 7.09
N ALA A 53 -4.15 -5.63 6.67
CA ALA A 53 -4.38 -4.49 7.55
C ALA A 53 -5.80 -4.50 8.13
N MET A 54 -6.83 -4.68 7.30
CA MET A 54 -8.23 -4.78 7.71
C MET A 54 -8.50 -5.94 8.65
N ASN A 55 -7.74 -7.04 8.56
CA ASN A 55 -7.92 -8.19 9.44
C ASN A 55 -7.47 -7.92 10.89
N ARG A 56 -6.50 -7.02 11.08
CA ARG A 56 -5.87 -6.77 12.38
C ARG A 56 -6.23 -5.43 12.99
N ASP A 57 -6.47 -4.40 12.18
CA ASP A 57 -6.81 -3.06 12.66
C ASP A 57 -8.31 -2.88 12.81
N GLY A 58 -8.78 -2.66 14.04
CA GLY A 58 -10.20 -2.46 14.33
C GLY A 58 -10.81 -1.18 13.73
N SER A 59 -9.98 -0.23 13.30
CA SER A 59 -10.43 0.98 12.59
C SER A 59 -10.46 0.83 11.07
N SER A 60 -9.98 -0.28 10.51
CA SER A 60 -9.93 -0.57 9.07
C SER A 60 -10.90 -1.69 8.71
N GLY A 61 -11.63 -1.58 7.59
CA GLY A 61 -12.58 -2.60 7.18
C GLY A 61 -13.45 -2.22 5.98
N GLY A 62 -14.38 -3.11 5.61
CA GLY A 62 -15.33 -2.88 4.50
C GLY A 62 -14.81 -3.40 3.15
N VAL A 63 -14.73 -2.50 2.16
CA VAL A 63 -14.44 -2.83 0.75
C VAL A 63 -13.10 -2.22 0.34
N ILE A 64 -12.30 -2.99 -0.41
CA ILE A 64 -11.05 -2.52 -1.00
C ILE A 64 -11.34 -1.84 -2.33
N TYR A 65 -11.18 -0.52 -2.40
CA TYR A 65 -11.26 0.24 -3.65
C TYR A 65 -9.87 0.39 -4.27
N LEU A 66 -9.71 -0.05 -5.52
CA LEU A 66 -8.44 0.01 -6.25
C LEU A 66 -8.55 0.91 -7.48
N VAL A 67 -7.51 1.72 -7.70
CA VAL A 67 -7.34 2.55 -8.89
C VAL A 67 -5.97 2.27 -9.49
N THR A 68 -5.93 2.01 -10.80
CA THR A 68 -4.68 1.88 -11.55
C THR A 68 -4.48 3.14 -12.38
N ILE A 69 -3.36 3.85 -12.17
CA ILE A 69 -2.99 5.04 -12.93
C ILE A 69 -1.92 4.63 -13.95
N THR A 70 -2.21 4.82 -15.23
CA THR A 70 -1.30 4.52 -16.35
C THR A 70 -0.88 5.80 -17.06
N ALA A 71 -0.08 5.70 -18.13
CA ALA A 71 0.29 6.85 -18.94
C ALA A 71 -0.96 7.53 -19.55
N ALA A 72 -0.84 8.82 -19.84
CA ALA A 72 -1.83 9.56 -20.61
C ALA A 72 -1.78 9.17 -22.08
#